data_AF-E6LLK6-F1
#
_entry.id   AF-E6LLK6-F1
#
_cell.length_a   1.000
_cell.length_b   1.000
_cell.length_c   1.000
_cell.angle_alpha   90.00
_cell.angle_beta   90.00
_cell.angle_gamma   90.00
#
_symmetry.space_group_name_H-M   'P 1'
#
loop_
_entity.id
_entity.type
_entity.pdbx_description
1 polymer ?
#
loop_
_entity_poly.entity_id
_entity_poly.type
_entity_poly.pdbx_seq_one_letter_code
_entity_poly.pdbx_strand_id
1 'polypeptide(L)'
;NEYIEKIVQALNTNDRELLVSLFPEYARSKIDNFDEKIDNIFRGYNNNKFSGKIIRYKLDEDNDYESSSDKGKLQKKVYASTTIEFADDGGEYNFPIQIYFLIRPVDDFHENNVGISKFAIDSLNLHFLSDKLDLEKDGYDIYAFGYNSGR
;
A
#
# COMPACT_ATOMS: atom_id res chain seq x y z
N ASN A 1 -7.90 9.04 2.41
CA ASN A 1 -8.54 9.40 1.11
C ASN A 1 -7.55 9.85 0.05
N GLU A 2 -6.83 10.97 0.19
CA GLU A 2 -5.88 11.43 -0.84
C GLU A 2 -4.86 10.36 -1.26
N TYR A 3 -4.28 9.63 -0.31
CA TYR A 3 -3.39 8.51 -0.62
C TYR A 3 -4.07 7.37 -1.38
N ILE A 4 -5.34 7.05 -1.05
CA ILE A 4 -6.12 6.03 -1.77
C ILE A 4 -6.28 6.45 -3.23
N GLU A 5 -6.68 7.70 -3.47
CA GLU A 5 -6.87 8.24 -4.81
C GLU A 5 -5.57 8.19 -5.63
N LYS A 6 -4.43 8.57 -5.05
CA LYS A 6 -3.13 8.50 -5.74
C LYS A 6 -2.68 7.06 -6.01
N ILE A 7 -2.90 6.13 -5.07
CA ILE A 7 -2.60 4.71 -5.29
C ILE A 7 -3.45 4.17 -6.44
N VAL A 8 -4.76 4.41 -6.40
CA VAL A 8 -5.70 3.98 -7.45
C VAL A 8 -5.32 4.59 -8.79
N GLN A 9 -4.98 5.88 -8.81
CA GLN A 9 -4.50 6.57 -10.01
C GLN A 9 -3.24 5.90 -10.56
N ALA A 10 -2.23 5.69 -9.71
CA ALA A 10 -0.98 5.05 -10.11
C ALA A 10 -1.19 3.67 -10.73
N LEU A 11 -2.04 2.84 -10.11
CA LEU A 11 -2.38 1.52 -10.63
C LEU A 11 -3.14 1.62 -11.96
N ASN A 12 -4.16 2.46 -12.04
CA ASN A 12 -5.00 2.62 -13.23
C ASN A 12 -4.25 3.18 -14.45
N THR A 13 -3.25 4.04 -14.22
CA THR A 13 -2.43 4.61 -15.31
C THR A 13 -1.10 3.89 -15.49
N ASN A 14 -0.87 2.79 -14.76
CA ASN A 14 0.41 2.09 -14.72
C ASN A 14 1.60 3.04 -14.46
N ASP A 15 1.40 4.04 -13.60
CA ASP A 15 2.37 5.08 -13.24
C ASP A 15 3.15 4.65 -12.00
N ARG A 16 4.28 4.00 -12.27
CA ARG A 16 5.23 3.52 -11.26
C ARG A 16 5.76 4.66 -10.39
N GLU A 17 6.13 5.77 -11.01
CA GLU A 17 6.76 6.89 -10.30
C GLU A 17 5.78 7.59 -9.37
N LEU A 18 4.49 7.68 -9.77
CA LEU A 18 3.44 8.15 -8.88
C LEU A 18 3.32 7.26 -7.64
N LEU A 19 3.32 5.93 -7.79
CA LEU A 19 3.27 5.02 -6.64
C LEU A 19 4.50 5.18 -5.74
N VAL A 20 5.71 5.20 -6.33
CA VAL A 20 6.98 5.39 -5.61
C VAL A 20 7.00 6.71 -4.84
N SER A 21 6.44 7.78 -5.40
CA SER A 21 6.41 9.10 -4.77
C SER A 21 5.63 9.15 -3.44
N LEU A 22 4.76 8.16 -3.19
CA LEU A 22 4.01 8.05 -1.95
C LEU A 22 4.86 7.49 -0.80
N PHE A 23 6.01 6.88 -1.12
CA PHE A 23 6.95 6.33 -0.15
C PHE A 23 8.06 7.35 0.15
N PRO A 24 8.22 7.75 1.43
CA PRO A 24 9.31 8.62 1.84
C PRO A 24 10.68 8.01 1.51
N GLU A 25 11.70 8.85 1.34
CA GLU A 25 13.09 8.38 1.14
C GLU A 25 13.55 7.46 2.27
N TYR A 26 13.20 7.81 3.52
CA TYR A 26 13.52 6.98 4.67
C TYR A 26 12.91 5.56 4.54
N ALA A 27 11.63 5.46 4.20
CA ALA A 27 10.96 4.17 4.01
C ALA A 27 11.58 3.37 2.86
N ARG A 28 11.86 4.03 1.72
CA ARG A 28 12.52 3.41 0.57
C ARG A 28 13.87 2.79 0.93
N SER A 29 14.63 3.46 1.80
CA SER A 29 15.93 2.95 2.27
C SER A 29 15.83 1.78 3.25
N LYS A 30 14.67 1.56 3.87
CA LYS A 30 14.42 0.49 4.85
C LYS A 30 13.82 -0.77 4.24
N ILE A 31 13.16 -0.63 3.09
CA ILE A 31 12.51 -1.76 2.43
C ILE A 31 13.52 -2.44 1.51
N ASP A 32 13.92 -3.66 1.87
CA ASP A 32 14.76 -4.49 1.03
C ASP A 32 14.12 -4.73 -0.34
N ASN A 33 14.93 -4.59 -1.40
CA ASN A 33 14.52 -4.75 -2.79
C ASN A 33 13.29 -3.89 -3.16
N PHE A 34 13.20 -2.68 -2.62
CA PHE A 34 12.06 -1.76 -2.82
C PHE A 34 11.60 -1.69 -4.28
N ASP A 35 12.53 -1.44 -5.22
CA ASP A 35 12.19 -1.31 -6.64
C ASP A 35 11.61 -2.59 -7.23
N GLU A 36 12.15 -3.76 -6.89
CA GLU A 36 11.62 -5.06 -7.33
C GLU A 36 10.21 -5.30 -6.75
N LYS A 37 9.99 -4.93 -5.49
CA LYS A 37 8.67 -5.04 -4.86
C LYS A 37 7.64 -4.13 -5.52
N ILE A 38 8.02 -2.91 -5.92
CA ILE A 38 7.16 -2.02 -6.72
C ILE A 38 6.86 -2.63 -8.09
N ASP A 39 7.86 -3.16 -8.79
CA ASP A 39 7.66 -3.79 -10.10
C ASP A 39 6.74 -5.02 -9.99
N ASN A 40 6.84 -5.77 -8.89
CA ASN A 40 5.97 -6.91 -8.59
C ASN A 40 4.52 -6.49 -8.36
N ILE A 41 4.26 -5.32 -7.77
CA ILE A 41 2.91 -4.77 -7.65
C ILE A 41 2.30 -4.59 -9.04
N PHE A 42 2.99 -3.91 -9.95
CA PHE A 42 2.48 -3.67 -11.30
C PHE A 42 2.40 -4.96 -12.12
N ARG A 43 3.34 -5.89 -11.97
CA ARG A 43 3.28 -7.20 -12.64
C ARG A 43 2.08 -8.03 -12.18
N GLY A 44 1.80 -8.05 -10.87
CA GLY A 44 0.66 -8.75 -10.32
C GLY A 44 -0.67 -8.06 -10.69
N TYR A 45 -0.71 -6.73 -10.61
CA TYR A 45 -1.88 -5.92 -10.96
C TYR A 45 -2.21 -6.04 -12.45
N ASN A 46 -1.23 -6.02 -13.35
CA ASN A 46 -1.45 -6.14 -14.79
C ASN A 46 -1.62 -7.59 -15.28
N ASN A 47 -1.72 -8.57 -14.39
CA ASN A 47 -2.06 -9.93 -14.78
C ASN A 47 -3.50 -9.96 -15.34
N ASN A 48 -3.79 -10.87 -16.28
CA ASN A 48 -5.09 -10.98 -16.99
C ASN A 48 -6.31 -11.20 -16.08
N LYS A 49 -6.12 -11.29 -14.75
CA LYS A 49 -7.17 -11.41 -13.73
C LYS A 49 -7.71 -10.06 -13.22
N PHE A 50 -7.05 -8.95 -13.54
CA PHE A 50 -7.44 -7.61 -13.07
C PHE A 50 -7.46 -6.57 -14.21
N SER A 51 -7.81 -7.01 -15.42
CA SER A 51 -7.77 -6.21 -16.65
C SER A 51 -8.99 -5.32 -16.88
N GLY A 52 -9.99 -5.35 -15.98
CA GLY A 52 -11.20 -4.56 -16.12
C GLY A 52 -10.99 -3.07 -15.83
N LYS A 53 -11.92 -2.23 -16.29
CA LYS A 53 -11.99 -0.83 -15.88
C LYS A 53 -12.34 -0.76 -14.39
N ILE A 54 -11.61 0.03 -13.59
CA ILE A 54 -12.01 0.30 -12.20
C ILE A 54 -13.39 0.96 -12.20
N ILE A 55 -14.35 0.33 -11.53
CA ILE A 55 -15.73 0.86 -11.41
C ILE A 55 -15.99 1.46 -10.04
N ARG A 56 -15.26 1.00 -9.01
CA ARG A 56 -15.45 1.44 -7.64
C ARG A 56 -14.19 1.22 -6.82
N TYR A 57 -13.93 2.13 -5.90
CA TYR A 57 -13.08 1.89 -4.75
C TYR A 57 -13.71 2.54 -3.51
N LYS A 58 -13.46 1.96 -2.34
CA LYS A 58 -14.01 2.49 -1.07
C LYS A 58 -13.05 3.55 -0.51
N LEU A 59 -13.54 4.77 -0.32
CA LEU A 59 -12.92 5.70 0.60
C LEU A 59 -13.35 5.35 2.02
N ASP A 60 -12.40 5.35 2.95
CA ASP A 60 -12.67 5.09 4.36
C ASP A 60 -12.22 6.29 5.19
N GLU A 61 -13.14 6.81 5.98
CA GLU A 61 -12.89 7.92 6.92
C GLU A 61 -12.64 7.40 8.34
N ASP A 62 -13.14 6.20 8.66
CA ASP A 62 -12.99 5.53 9.96
C ASP A 62 -11.75 4.63 9.95
N ASN A 63 -10.58 5.26 9.82
CA ASN A 63 -9.30 4.56 9.87
C ASN A 63 -8.77 4.47 11.31
N ASP A 64 -8.12 3.36 11.64
CA ASP A 64 -7.39 3.23 12.89
C ASP A 64 -6.20 4.19 12.91
N TYR A 65 -6.03 4.88 14.04
CA TYR A 65 -4.97 5.85 14.22
C TYR A 65 -4.20 5.60 15.51
N GLU A 66 -2.88 5.77 15.44
CA GLU A 66 -2.00 5.82 16.59
C GLU A 66 -1.29 7.17 16.65
N SER A 67 -1.08 7.67 17.86
CA SER A 67 -0.29 8.87 18.09
C SER A 67 0.68 8.63 19.25
N SER A 68 1.92 9.06 19.08
CA SER A 68 2.94 9.04 20.13
C SER A 68 3.65 10.38 20.21
N SER A 69 4.02 10.78 21.42
CA SER A 69 4.76 12.02 21.65
C SER A 69 5.83 11.81 22.70
N ASP A 70 7.05 12.27 22.42
CA ASP A 70 8.16 12.25 23.39
C ASP A 70 9.03 13.50 23.19
N LYS A 71 9.41 14.15 24.30
CA LYS A 71 10.30 15.35 24.30
C LYS A 71 9.95 16.42 23.27
N GLY A 72 8.67 16.67 23.04
CA GLY A 72 8.18 17.68 22.08
C GLY A 72 8.18 17.23 20.61
N LYS A 73 8.56 15.98 20.33
CA LYS A 73 8.41 15.33 19.02
C LYS A 73 7.09 14.57 18.97
N LEU A 74 6.44 14.57 17.81
CA LEU A 74 5.18 13.90 17.54
C LEU A 74 5.35 12.88 16.39
N GLN A 75 4.71 11.73 16.53
CA GLN A 75 4.49 10.80 15.43
C GLN A 75 3.01 10.41 15.40
N LYS A 76 2.46 10.32 14.19
CA LYS A 76 1.13 9.80 13.92
C LYS A 76 1.24 8.67 12.92
N LYS A 77 0.43 7.63 13.11
CA LYS A 77 0.26 6.54 12.14
C LYS A 77 -1.22 6.38 11.85
N VAL A 78 -1.54 6.18 10.58
CA VAL A 78 -2.90 5.91 10.12
C VAL A 78 -2.85 4.60 9.36
N TYR A 79 -3.63 3.63 9.81
CA TYR A 79 -3.81 2.35 9.15
C TYR A 79 -5.07 2.44 8.31
N ALA A 80 -4.92 2.29 7.01
CA ALA A 80 -6.00 2.44 6.07
C ALA A 80 -6.07 1.23 5.15
N SER A 81 -7.27 0.96 4.66
CA SER A 81 -7.48 -0.04 3.63
C SER A 81 -8.48 0.46 2.60
N THR A 82 -8.40 -0.11 1.41
CA THR A 82 -9.41 0.08 0.38
C THR A 82 -9.60 -1.22 -0.40
N THR A 83 -10.74 -1.33 -1.05
CA THR A 83 -11.04 -2.40 -2.00
C THR A 83 -11.31 -1.76 -3.35
N ILE A 84 -10.64 -2.25 -4.40
CA ILE A 84 -10.84 -1.85 -5.79
C ILE A 84 -11.68 -2.93 -6.47
N GLU A 85 -12.79 -2.53 -7.07
CA GLU A 85 -13.69 -3.38 -7.85
C GLU A 85 -13.61 -3.01 -9.34
N PHE A 86 -13.68 -4.02 -10.20
CA PHE A 86 -13.52 -3.91 -11.65
C PHE A 86 -14.83 -4.21 -12.38
N ALA A 87 -15.02 -3.59 -13.55
CA ALA A 87 -16.11 -3.93 -14.45
C ALA A 87 -15.94 -5.36 -14.97
N ASP A 88 -17.03 -6.12 -15.01
CA ASP A 88 -17.10 -7.34 -15.79
C ASP A 88 -17.26 -6.98 -17.28
N ASP A 89 -16.19 -7.17 -18.04
CA ASP A 89 -16.12 -6.93 -19.48
C ASP A 89 -16.27 -8.21 -20.31
N GLY A 90 -16.67 -9.33 -19.69
CA GLY A 90 -16.83 -10.62 -20.35
C GLY A 90 -15.53 -11.44 -20.48
N GLY A 91 -14.44 -11.00 -19.83
CA GLY A 91 -13.20 -11.77 -19.63
C GLY A 91 -13.27 -12.75 -18.44
N GLU A 92 -12.18 -13.48 -18.17
CA GLU A 92 -12.10 -14.35 -16.98
C GLU A 92 -12.07 -13.54 -15.67
N TYR A 93 -12.87 -13.96 -14.69
CA TYR A 93 -12.78 -13.66 -13.24
C TYR A 93 -12.21 -12.30 -12.83
N ASN A 94 -13.09 -11.31 -12.65
CA ASN A 94 -12.76 -10.03 -11.99
C ASN A 94 -12.83 -10.16 -10.46
N PHE A 95 -11.70 -10.46 -9.81
CA PHE A 95 -11.63 -10.45 -8.35
C PHE A 95 -11.37 -9.03 -7.83
N PRO A 96 -12.05 -8.59 -6.77
CA PRO A 96 -11.70 -7.34 -6.13
C PRO A 96 -10.28 -7.43 -5.56
N ILE A 97 -9.54 -6.33 -5.65
CA ILE A 97 -8.23 -6.20 -5.04
C ILE A 97 -8.39 -5.46 -3.73
N GLN A 98 -7.79 -5.98 -2.66
CA GLN A 98 -7.64 -5.27 -1.40
C GLN A 98 -6.27 -4.61 -1.36
N ILE A 99 -6.25 -3.42 -0.80
CA ILE A 99 -5.03 -2.67 -0.50
C ILE A 99 -5.07 -2.28 0.97
N TYR A 100 -3.98 -2.53 1.68
CA TYR A 100 -3.75 -2.13 3.06
C TYR A 100 -2.46 -1.33 3.14
N PHE A 101 -2.45 -0.25 3.90
CA PHE A 101 -1.26 0.59 4.02
C PHE A 101 -1.25 1.37 5.33
N LEU A 102 -0.03 1.69 5.77
CA LEU A 102 0.24 2.51 6.94
C LEU A 102 0.88 3.82 6.46
N ILE A 103 0.24 4.94 6.78
CA ILE A 103 0.76 6.29 6.52
C ILE A 103 1.29 6.90 7.81
N ARG A 104 2.46 7.54 7.73
CA ARG A 104 2.91 8.53 8.71
C ARG A 104 2.61 9.94 8.19
N PRO A 105 1.49 10.58 8.56
CA PRO A 105 1.23 11.96 8.16
C PRO A 105 2.09 12.97 8.92
N VAL A 106 2.62 12.58 10.09
CA VAL A 106 3.53 13.37 10.92
C VAL A 106 4.57 12.42 11.53
N ASP A 107 5.85 12.75 11.43
CA ASP A 107 6.94 12.05 12.11
C ASP A 107 8.12 13.00 12.38
N ASP A 108 8.22 13.52 13.60
CA ASP A 108 9.31 14.40 14.05
C ASP A 108 10.55 13.62 14.54
N PHE A 109 10.46 12.28 14.61
CA PHE A 109 11.55 11.42 15.05
C PHE A 109 12.52 11.09 13.92
N HIS A 110 12.02 11.01 12.68
CA HIS A 110 12.79 10.64 11.49
C HIS A 110 12.57 11.66 10.38
N GLU A 111 13.66 12.28 9.90
CA GLU A 111 13.60 13.17 8.75
C GLU A 111 13.13 12.42 7.50
N ASN A 112 12.35 13.11 6.65
CA ASN A 112 11.85 12.58 5.37
C ASN A 112 11.12 11.25 5.49
N ASN A 113 10.35 11.04 6.57
CA ASN A 113 9.59 9.80 6.82
C ASN A 113 8.05 9.97 6.74
N VAL A 114 7.59 11.14 6.30
CA VAL A 114 6.17 11.40 6.09
C VAL A 114 5.72 10.76 4.78
N GLY A 115 4.78 9.82 4.86
CA GLY A 115 4.30 9.03 3.71
C GLY A 115 3.97 7.59 4.05
N ILE A 116 3.81 6.75 3.02
CA ILE A 116 3.53 5.32 3.18
C ILE A 116 4.78 4.61 3.69
N SER A 117 4.64 3.82 4.75
CA SER A 117 5.73 2.96 5.24
C SER A 117 5.47 1.49 5.00
N LYS A 118 4.20 1.05 5.10
CA LYS A 118 3.78 -0.32 4.86
C LYS A 118 2.76 -0.30 3.77
N PHE A 119 2.87 -1.22 2.83
CA PHE A 119 1.93 -1.36 1.73
C PHE A 119 1.71 -2.84 1.42
N ALA A 120 0.47 -3.25 1.30
CA ALA A 120 0.08 -4.59 0.92
C ALA A 120 -1.03 -4.52 -0.12
N ILE A 121 -0.91 -5.33 -1.16
CA ILE A 121 -1.92 -5.46 -2.23
C ILE A 121 -2.09 -6.92 -2.61
N ASP A 122 -3.33 -7.40 -2.65
CA ASP A 122 -3.66 -8.75 -3.10
C ASP A 122 -5.14 -8.87 -3.50
N SER A 123 -5.45 -9.91 -4.26
CA SER A 123 -6.81 -10.43 -4.49
C SER A 123 -7.37 -11.25 -3.34
N LEU A 124 -6.51 -11.69 -2.42
CA LEU A 124 -6.90 -12.39 -1.19
C LEU A 124 -7.28 -11.41 -0.09
N ASN A 125 -8.03 -11.90 0.90
CA ASN A 125 -8.41 -11.10 2.06
C ASN A 125 -7.17 -10.71 2.89
N LEU A 126 -6.75 -9.44 2.87
CA LEU A 126 -5.54 -8.96 3.54
C LEU A 126 -5.66 -8.86 5.07
N HIS A 127 -6.82 -9.16 5.66
CA HIS A 127 -7.06 -9.01 7.10
C HIS A 127 -6.18 -9.93 7.99
N PHE A 128 -5.56 -10.97 7.41
CA PHE A 128 -4.58 -11.82 8.10
C PHE A 128 -3.12 -11.34 7.96
N LEU A 129 -2.86 -10.37 7.09
CA LEU A 129 -1.51 -9.88 6.79
C LEU A 129 -1.07 -8.77 7.75
N SER A 130 -1.97 -8.11 8.50
CA SER A 130 -1.54 -7.10 9.49
C SER A 130 -0.47 -7.63 10.44
N ASP A 131 -0.60 -8.89 10.86
CA ASP A 131 0.28 -9.54 11.84
C ASP A 131 1.53 -10.17 11.20
N LYS A 132 1.56 -10.29 9.87
CA LYS A 132 2.63 -10.95 9.10
C LYS A 132 3.41 -10.00 8.18
N LEU A 133 2.84 -8.85 7.86
CA LEU A 133 3.47 -7.75 7.13
C LEU A 133 4.48 -7.09 8.06
N ASP A 134 5.72 -6.90 7.62
CA ASP A 134 6.84 -6.42 8.44
C ASP A 134 7.22 -7.40 9.57
N LEU A 135 7.80 -8.54 9.17
CA LEU A 135 8.36 -9.54 10.08
C LEU A 135 9.53 -8.99 10.93
N GLU A 136 10.20 -7.96 10.43
CA GLU A 136 11.34 -7.32 11.10
C GLU A 136 10.91 -6.39 12.24
N LYS A 137 9.62 -6.02 12.24
CA LYS A 137 8.98 -5.11 13.19
C LYS A 137 9.64 -3.73 13.20
N ASP A 138 10.19 -3.32 12.06
CA ASP A 138 10.86 -2.03 11.90
C ASP A 138 9.89 -0.92 11.43
N GLY A 139 8.69 -1.32 11.00
CA GLY A 139 7.62 -0.43 10.56
C GLY A 139 7.55 -0.22 9.05
N TYR A 140 8.34 -0.94 8.23
CA TYR A 140 8.45 -0.76 6.79
C TYR A 140 8.40 -2.08 6.02
N ASP A 141 7.48 -2.21 5.07
CA ASP A 141 7.46 -3.38 4.18
C ASP A 141 6.53 -3.18 2.98
N ILE A 142 6.74 -3.98 1.94
CA ILE A 142 5.83 -4.12 0.81
C ILE A 142 5.48 -5.60 0.61
N TYR A 143 4.19 -5.87 0.47
CA TYR A 143 3.65 -7.18 0.08
C TYR A 143 2.79 -7.06 -1.18
N ALA A 144 2.96 -7.99 -2.12
CA ALA A 144 2.19 -7.99 -3.36
C ALA A 144 1.87 -9.42 -3.85
N PHE A 145 0.58 -9.76 -3.98
CA PHE A 145 0.07 -10.94 -4.69
C PHE A 145 0.76 -12.27 -4.35
N GLY A 146 0.77 -12.67 -3.08
CA GLY A 146 1.43 -13.91 -2.65
C GLY A 146 2.96 -13.89 -2.70
N TYR A 147 3.57 -12.81 -3.20
CA TYR A 147 5.01 -12.63 -3.19
C TYR A 147 5.43 -12.07 -1.83
N ASN A 148 5.64 -12.98 -0.87
CA ASN A 148 6.61 -12.73 0.18
C ASN A 148 7.97 -12.93 -0.48
N SER A 149 8.73 -11.85 -0.66
CA SER A 149 10.17 -11.99 -0.87
C SER A 149 10.70 -12.78 0.32
N GLY A 150 10.89 -14.08 0.13
CA GLY A 150 11.35 -14.98 1.17
C GLY A 150 12.61 -14.41 1.80
N ARG A 151 12.63 -14.43 3.13
CA ARG A 151 13.85 -14.83 3.82
C ARG A 151 14.19 -16.27 3.44
#